data_AF-A0AAP5I8Z9-F1
#
_entry.id   AF-A0AAP5I8Z9-F1
#
_cell.length_a   1.000
_cell.length_b   1.000
_cell.length_c   1.000
_cell.angle_alpha   90.00
_cell.angle_beta   90.00
_cell.angle_gamma   90.00
#
_symmetry.space_group_name_H-M   'P 1'
#
loop_
_entity.id
_entity.type
_entity.pdbx_description
1 polymer ?
#
loop_
_entity_poly.entity_id
_entity_poly.type
_entity_poly.pdbx_seq_one_letter_code
_entity_poly.pdbx_strand_id
1 'polypeptide(L)'
;MLTWQCVKKCGACCHLDPADRPDLHEYLSKEELEIFLGMVGEGGWCVNFDHDSRECRIYPNRPRFCRVEAEVFQDMYGIQPEDLNDFAIECCHQQIEGVYGDQSQEMQHFDKAVGL
;
A
#
# COMPACT_ATOMS: atom_id res chain seq x y z
N MET A 1 -15.11 -15.31 -3.61
CA MET A 1 -13.84 -14.67 -3.24
C MET A 1 -13.70 -13.47 -4.14
N LEU A 2 -13.47 -12.30 -3.56
CA LEU A 2 -13.20 -11.09 -4.33
C LEU A 2 -11.77 -11.17 -4.86
N THR A 3 -11.46 -10.45 -5.92
CA THR A 3 -10.10 -10.37 -6.44
C THR A 3 -9.56 -8.98 -6.19
N TRP A 4 -8.47 -8.91 -5.43
CA TRP A 4 -7.79 -7.66 -5.17
C TRP A 4 -7.21 -7.11 -6.47
N GLN A 5 -7.30 -5.79 -6.65
CA GLN A 5 -6.54 -5.09 -7.68
C GLN A 5 -6.19 -3.67 -7.25
N CYS A 6 -5.01 -3.20 -7.66
CA CYS A 6 -4.59 -1.82 -7.50
C CYS A 6 -5.43 -0.90 -8.41
N VAL A 7 -6.00 0.18 -7.86
CA VAL A 7 -6.75 1.19 -8.62
C VAL A 7 -5.93 2.43 -8.90
N LYS A 8 -6.10 2.98 -10.11
CA LYS A 8 -5.45 4.24 -10.51
C LYS A 8 -6.04 5.43 -9.73
N LYS A 9 -5.21 6.46 -9.55
CA LYS A 9 -5.54 7.73 -8.88
C LYS A 9 -5.94 7.62 -7.40
N CYS A 10 -5.65 6.49 -6.75
CA CYS A 10 -5.77 6.34 -5.31
C CYS A 10 -4.52 6.87 -4.62
N GLY A 11 -3.42 6.14 -4.64
CA GLY A 11 -2.16 6.59 -4.03
C GLY A 11 -2.06 6.46 -2.51
N ALA A 12 -3.09 5.94 -1.83
CA ALA A 12 -3.10 5.81 -0.36
C ALA A 12 -1.89 5.00 0.18
N CYS A 13 -1.47 3.95 -0.55
CA CYS A 13 -0.30 3.15 -0.20
C CYS A 13 1.04 3.91 -0.28
N CYS A 14 1.06 5.10 -0.90
CA CYS A 14 2.22 5.98 -0.95
C CYS A 14 2.28 6.96 0.23
N HIS A 15 1.30 6.95 1.13
CA HIS A 15 1.45 7.58 2.45
C HIS A 15 2.17 6.59 3.37
N LEU A 16 3.41 6.91 3.69
CA LEU A 16 4.42 6.06 4.32
C LEU A 16 4.84 6.58 5.70
N ASP A 17 3.98 7.32 6.40
CA ASP A 17 4.34 7.88 7.71
C ASP A 17 4.77 6.79 8.69
N PRO A 18 6.04 6.78 9.18
CA PRO A 18 6.50 5.79 10.13
C PRO A 18 5.79 5.86 11.48
N ALA A 19 5.20 7.01 11.84
CA ALA A 19 4.46 7.15 13.09
C ALA A 19 3.20 6.25 13.13
N ASP A 20 2.63 5.97 11.96
CA ASP A 20 1.47 5.10 11.78
C ASP A 20 1.87 3.61 11.67
N ARG A 21 3.17 3.30 11.64
CA ARG A 21 3.71 1.95 11.43
C ARG A 21 4.89 1.64 12.38
N PRO A 22 4.65 1.56 13.71
CA PRO A 22 5.70 1.35 14.70
C PRO A 22 6.43 -0.01 14.58
N ASP A 23 5.79 -0.96 13.90
CA ASP A 23 6.17 -2.37 13.73
C ASP A 23 6.87 -2.66 12.38
N LEU A 24 7.27 -1.64 11.62
CA LEU A 24 8.00 -1.81 10.33
C LEU A 24 9.17 -2.80 10.39
N HIS A 25 9.86 -2.86 11.52
CA HIS A 25 11.01 -3.73 11.74
C HIS A 25 10.65 -5.21 11.93
N GLU A 26 9.37 -5.54 12.12
CA GLU A 26 8.90 -6.93 12.25
C GLU A 26 8.75 -7.61 10.88
N TYR A 27 8.46 -6.85 9.82
CA TYR A 27 8.16 -7.38 8.49
C TYR A 27 9.07 -6.86 7.37
N LEU A 28 9.93 -5.86 7.63
CA LEU A 28 10.97 -5.42 6.69
C LEU A 28 12.35 -5.89 7.15
N SER A 29 13.21 -6.25 6.18
CA SER A 29 14.63 -6.42 6.46
C SER A 29 15.27 -5.07 6.83
N LYS A 30 16.49 -5.08 7.39
CA LYS A 30 17.22 -3.85 7.70
C LYS A 30 17.47 -3.00 6.45
N GLU A 31 17.87 -3.65 5.36
CA GLU A 31 18.14 -3.01 4.07
C GLU A 31 16.87 -2.39 3.49
N GLU A 32 15.73 -3.06 3.65
CA GLU A 32 14.45 -2.54 3.18
C GLU A 32 13.91 -1.41 4.03
N LEU A 33 14.11 -1.47 5.34
CA LEU A 33 13.75 -0.40 6.25
C LEU A 33 14.53 0.87 5.90
N GLU A 34 15.82 0.76 5.56
CA GLU A 34 16.62 1.88 5.07
C GLU A 34 16.04 2.45 3.76
N ILE A 35 15.64 1.58 2.81
CA ILE A 35 14.98 2.01 1.57
C ILE A 35 13.64 2.70 1.86
N PHE A 36 12.80 2.10 2.71
CA PHE A 36 11.50 2.62 3.10
C PHE A 36 11.64 4.03 3.68
N LEU A 37 12.50 4.20 4.69
CA LEU A 37 12.73 5.47 5.36
C LEU A 37 13.32 6.52 4.42
N GLY A 38 14.20 6.11 3.50
CA GLY A 38 14.74 6.98 2.45
C GLY A 38 13.69 7.44 1.43
N MET A 39 12.55 6.75 1.33
CA MET A 39 11.44 7.13 0.47
C MET A 39 10.43 8.04 1.17
N VAL A 40 10.46 8.20 2.50
CA VAL A 40 9.53 9.07 3.24
C VAL A 40 9.93 10.54 3.06
N GLY A 41 9.04 11.32 2.46
CA GLY A 41 9.16 12.75 2.25
C GLY A 41 8.29 13.57 3.21
N GLU A 42 7.97 14.79 2.79
CA GLU A 42 7.17 15.72 3.58
C GLU A 42 5.77 15.17 3.89
N GLY A 43 5.31 15.33 5.13
CA GLY A 43 3.98 14.86 5.57
C GLY A 43 3.80 13.33 5.52
N GLY A 44 4.90 12.57 5.52
CA GLY A 44 4.85 11.11 5.42
C GLY A 44 4.64 10.59 4.00
N TRP A 45 4.58 11.45 2.98
CA TRP A 45 4.35 11.01 1.60
C TRP A 45 5.62 10.48 0.94
N CYS A 46 5.49 9.41 0.16
CA CYS A 46 6.58 8.86 -0.63
C CYS A 46 7.11 9.92 -1.62
N VAL A 47 8.43 10.14 -1.66
CA VAL A 47 9.08 11.09 -2.58
C VAL A 47 8.86 10.78 -4.07
N ASN A 48 8.44 9.55 -4.39
CA ASN A 48 8.12 9.12 -5.74
C ASN A 48 6.62 9.25 -6.09
N PHE A 49 5.79 9.69 -5.14
CA PHE A 49 4.37 9.93 -5.37
C PHE A 49 4.17 11.25 -6.11
N ASP A 50 3.41 11.21 -7.19
CA ASP A 50 3.00 12.40 -7.91
C ASP A 50 1.63 12.86 -7.38
N HIS A 51 1.59 13.99 -6.68
CA HIS A 51 0.34 14.50 -6.09
C HIS A 51 -0.69 14.99 -7.12
N ASP A 52 -0.25 15.36 -8.32
CA ASP A 52 -1.15 15.85 -9.38
C ASP A 52 -1.84 14.69 -10.09
N SER A 53 -1.06 13.70 -10.52
CA SER A 53 -1.61 12.52 -11.21
C SER A 53 -2.12 11.44 -10.25
N ARG A 54 -1.67 11.48 -8.99
CA ARG A 54 -1.88 10.46 -7.95
C ARG A 54 -1.38 9.09 -8.36
N GLU A 55 -0.20 9.07 -8.98
CA GLU A 55 0.48 7.87 -9.44
C GLU A 55 1.90 7.78 -8.90
N CYS A 56 2.41 6.55 -8.77
CA CYS A 56 3.80 6.32 -8.41
C CYS A 56 4.69 6.48 -9.65
N ARG A 57 5.64 7.43 -9.61
CA ARG A 57 6.57 7.70 -10.73
C ARG A 57 7.51 6.55 -11.06
N ILE A 58 7.70 5.63 -10.10
CA ILE A 58 8.52 4.44 -10.25
C ILE A 58 7.69 3.15 -10.26
N TYR A 59 6.41 3.19 -10.67
CA TYR A 59 5.50 2.04 -10.59
C TYR A 59 6.11 0.69 -11.07
N PRO A 60 6.84 0.62 -12.20
CA PRO A 60 7.48 -0.62 -12.65
C PRO A 60 8.68 -1.05 -11.79
N ASN A 61 9.35 -0.09 -11.16
CA ASN A 61 10.60 -0.24 -10.39
C ASN A 61 10.39 -0.16 -8.88
N ARG A 62 9.15 -0.35 -8.41
CA ARG A 62 8.83 -0.31 -6.98
C ARG A 62 9.66 -1.34 -6.19
N PRO A 63 10.09 -1.02 -4.97
CA PRO A 63 10.69 -2.00 -4.07
C PRO A 63 9.69 -3.11 -3.74
N ARG A 64 10.16 -4.28 -3.28
CA ARG A 64 9.29 -5.45 -3.08
C ARG A 64 8.15 -5.16 -2.11
N PHE A 65 8.40 -4.46 -1.00
CA PHE A 65 7.39 -4.15 0.01
C PHE A 65 6.25 -3.24 -0.51
N CYS A 66 6.40 -2.60 -1.67
CA CYS A 66 5.34 -1.84 -2.32
C CYS A 66 4.51 -2.68 -3.31
N ARG A 67 4.80 -3.97 -3.46
CA ARG A 67 4.15 -4.88 -4.41
C ARG A 67 3.26 -5.85 -3.66
N VAL A 68 1.98 -5.85 -4.02
CA VAL A 68 1.00 -6.82 -3.51
C VAL A 68 1.10 -8.07 -4.36
N GLU A 69 2.09 -8.89 -4.03
CA GLU A 69 2.41 -10.15 -4.69
C GLU A 69 2.46 -11.26 -3.63
N ALA A 70 2.00 -12.46 -3.97
CA ALA A 70 1.84 -13.55 -3.00
C ALA A 70 3.13 -13.90 -2.26
N GLU A 71 4.25 -14.03 -3.00
CA GLU A 71 5.56 -14.34 -2.42
C GLU A 71 6.02 -13.24 -1.45
N VAL A 72 5.80 -11.97 -1.79
CA VAL A 72 6.17 -10.83 -0.95
C VAL A 72 5.38 -10.85 0.37
N PHE A 73 4.06 -11.05 0.29
CA PHE A 73 3.19 -11.03 1.47
C PHE A 73 3.33 -12.28 2.34
N GLN A 74 3.66 -13.42 1.73
CA GLN A 74 4.06 -14.61 2.47
C GLN A 74 5.34 -14.36 3.27
N ASP A 75 6.36 -13.75 2.66
CA ASP A 75 7.62 -13.43 3.34
C ASP A 75 7.46 -12.38 4.44
N MET A 76 6.66 -11.34 4.20
CA MET A 76 6.50 -10.21 5.14
C MET A 76 5.53 -10.52 6.28
N TYR A 77 4.44 -11.21 6.00
CA TYR A 77 3.30 -11.33 6.92
C TYR A 77 2.87 -12.78 7.18
N GLY A 78 3.49 -13.76 6.51
CA GLY A 78 3.10 -15.18 6.62
C GLY A 78 1.77 -15.52 5.95
N ILE A 79 1.21 -14.61 5.15
CA ILE A 79 -0.09 -14.77 4.48
C ILE A 79 0.02 -15.80 3.36
N GLN A 80 -0.89 -16.77 3.35
CA GLN A 80 -0.92 -17.78 2.30
C GLN A 80 -1.47 -17.18 1.00
N PRO A 81 -1.01 -17.66 -0.18
CA PRO A 81 -1.47 -17.14 -1.48
C PRO A 81 -2.99 -17.12 -1.66
N GLU A 82 -3.70 -18.10 -1.10
CA GLU A 82 -5.16 -18.19 -1.09
C GLU A 82 -5.85 -17.07 -0.29
N ASP A 83 -5.21 -16.57 0.77
CA ASP A 83 -5.75 -15.52 1.65
C ASP A 83 -5.35 -14.11 1.20
N LEU A 84 -4.44 -13.99 0.22
CA LEU A 84 -3.87 -12.71 -0.23
C LEU A 84 -4.95 -11.71 -0.65
N ASN A 85 -5.97 -12.15 -1.40
CA ASN A 85 -6.97 -11.23 -1.92
C ASN A 85 -7.76 -10.57 -0.78
N ASP A 86 -8.22 -11.36 0.17
CA ASP A 86 -9.03 -10.86 1.29
C ASP A 86 -8.18 -9.96 2.19
N PHE A 87 -6.94 -10.38 2.50
CA PHE A 87 -5.98 -9.57 3.27
C PHE A 87 -5.65 -8.24 2.59
N ALA A 88 -5.31 -8.26 1.29
CA ALA A 88 -4.93 -7.06 0.56
C ALA A 88 -6.11 -6.09 0.38
N ILE A 89 -7.35 -6.60 0.26
CA ILE A 89 -8.57 -5.79 0.23
C ILE A 89 -8.73 -5.06 1.57
N GLU A 90 -8.63 -5.79 2.69
CA GLU A 90 -8.75 -5.21 4.01
C GLU A 90 -7.66 -4.16 4.29
N CYS A 91 -6.38 -4.46 3.98
CA CYS A 91 -5.29 -3.50 4.13
C CYS A 91 -5.50 -2.24 3.28
N CYS A 92 -6.01 -2.39 2.04
CA CYS A 92 -6.29 -1.24 1.18
C CYS A 92 -7.45 -0.41 1.71
N HIS A 93 -8.51 -1.02 2.23
CA HIS A 93 -9.60 -0.31 2.90
C HIS A 93 -9.08 0.53 4.07
N GLN A 94 -8.40 -0.09 5.02
CA GLN A 94 -7.89 0.60 6.22
C GLN A 94 -6.97 1.76 5.84
N GLN A 95 -6.07 1.55 4.86
CA GLN A 95 -5.15 2.59 4.41
C GLN A 95 -5.87 3.73 3.66
N ILE A 96 -6.85 3.42 2.80
CA ILE A 96 -7.64 4.45 2.09
C ILE A 96 -8.47 5.26 3.08
N GLU A 97 -9.11 4.60 4.05
CA GLU A 97 -9.88 5.24 5.11
C GLU A 97 -9.01 6.17 5.96
N GLY A 98 -7.84 5.71 6.40
CA GLY A 98 -6.93 6.53 7.21
C GLY A 98 -6.41 7.78 6.48
N VAL A 99 -6.20 7.68 5.17
CA VAL A 99 -5.63 8.78 4.36
C VAL A 99 -6.70 9.74 3.83
N TYR A 100 -7.84 9.22 3.35
CA TYR A 100 -8.86 10.00 2.63
C TYR A 100 -10.24 9.99 3.29
N GLY A 101 -10.49 9.06 4.22
CA GLY A 101 -11.80 8.81 4.82
C GLY A 101 -12.61 7.72 4.11
N ASP A 102 -13.54 7.12 4.84
CA ASP A 102 -14.44 6.04 4.40
C ASP A 102 -15.40 6.47 3.28
N GLN A 103 -15.83 7.74 3.27
CA GLN A 103 -16.72 8.30 2.24
C GLN A 103 -15.97 8.88 1.02
N SER A 104 -14.65 8.66 0.92
CA SER A 104 -13.82 9.22 -0.15
C SER A 104 -14.14 8.66 -1.53
N GLN A 105 -13.76 9.39 -2.59
CA GLN A 105 -13.92 8.90 -3.97
C GLN A 105 -12.99 7.72 -4.24
N GLU A 106 -11.84 7.71 -3.58
CA GLU A 106 -10.83 6.65 -3.61
C GLU A 106 -11.39 5.35 -3.05
N MET A 107 -12.12 5.42 -1.92
CA MET A 107 -12.80 4.27 -1.34
C MET A 107 -13.87 3.73 -2.30
N GLN A 108 -14.79 4.58 -2.75
CA GLN A 108 -15.86 4.17 -3.67
C GLN A 108 -15.32 3.56 -4.98
N HIS A 109 -14.20 4.08 -5.49
CA HIS A 109 -13.56 3.55 -6.69
C HIS A 109 -12.90 2.20 -6.42
N PHE A 110 -12.25 2.03 -5.27
CA PHE A 110 -11.65 0.77 -4.85
C PHE A 110 -12.71 -0.32 -4.68
N ASP A 111 -13.77 -0.05 -3.91
CA ASP A 111 -14.89 -0.97 -3.63
C ASP A 111 -15.48 -1.50 -4.94
N LYS A 112 -15.79 -0.59 -5.86
CA LYS A 112 -16.30 -0.93 -7.18
C LYS A 112 -15.34 -1.81 -7.99
N ALA A 113 -14.03 -1.58 -7.86
CA ALA A 113 -13.03 -2.35 -8.59
C ALA A 113 -12.90 -3.77 -8.05
N VAL A 114 -13.01 -3.97 -6.74
CA VAL A 114 -12.88 -5.30 -6.12
C VAL A 114 -14.22 -6.04 -6.02
N GLY A 115 -15.35 -5.35 -6.23
CA GLY A 115 -16.69 -5.93 -6.30
C GLY A 115 -17.45 -5.91 -4.97
N LEU A 116 -17.24 -4.89 -4.14
CA LEU A 116 -17.97 -4.61 -2.90
C LEU A 116 -19.23 -3.78 -3.14
#